data_AF-S8F8C4-F1
#
_entry.id   AF-S8F8C4-F1
#
_cell.length_a   1.000
_cell.length_b   1.000
_cell.length_c   1.000
_cell.angle_alpha   90.00
_cell.angle_beta   90.00
_cell.angle_gamma   90.00
#
_symmetry.space_group_name_H-M   'P 1'
#
loop_
_entity.id
_entity.type
_entity.pdbx_description
1 polymer ?
#
loop_
_entity_poly.entity_id
_entity_poly.type
_entity_poly.pdbx_seq_one_letter_code
_entity_poly.pdbx_strand_id
1 'polypeptide(L)'
;LSLYEYHQAVDELERLVVQRLFELTKMGMSGIGYKLREKIGKALKARAEAIKKALKCYNQRAASLTPPRAELLWDEVVKMMVSLAEFNLLRDGHRDIRLEPWADRKNREAMNTFFEIKCAEEEIERLNVEIPQLLSYM
;
A
#
# COMPACT_ATOMS: atom_id res chain seq x y z
N LEU A 1 10.48 -8.93 -19.61
CA LEU A 1 9.66 -8.10 -18.70
C LEU A 1 9.97 -8.57 -17.28
N SER A 2 10.38 -7.66 -16.40
CA SER A 2 10.90 -8.06 -15.09
C SER A 2 9.73 -8.35 -14.14
N LEU A 3 9.90 -9.33 -13.23
CA LEU A 3 8.95 -9.62 -12.14
C LEU A 3 8.49 -8.34 -11.41
N TYR A 4 9.41 -7.38 -11.26
CA TYR A 4 9.13 -6.07 -10.68
C TYR A 4 8.01 -5.30 -11.41
N GLU A 5 8.03 -5.26 -12.74
CA GLU A 5 6.98 -4.54 -13.50
C GLU A 5 5.62 -5.22 -13.38
N TYR A 6 5.59 -6.54 -13.21
CA TYR A 6 4.36 -7.27 -12.91
C TYR A 6 3.85 -6.93 -11.51
N HIS A 7 4.72 -6.95 -10.49
CA HIS A 7 4.36 -6.55 -9.13
C HIS A 7 3.82 -5.12 -9.08
N GLN A 8 4.46 -4.18 -9.78
CA GLN A 8 3.96 -2.81 -9.87
C GLN A 8 2.57 -2.72 -10.52
N ALA A 9 2.29 -3.55 -11.52
CA ALA A 9 0.96 -3.61 -12.14
C ALA A 9 -0.10 -4.20 -11.20
N VAL A 10 0.28 -5.17 -10.36
CA VAL A 10 -0.57 -5.74 -9.30
C VAL A 10 -0.89 -4.67 -8.25
N ASP A 11 0.14 -3.99 -7.72
CA ASP A 11 0.01 -2.97 -6.68
C ASP A 11 -0.87 -1.80 -7.15
N GLU A 12 -0.71 -1.38 -8.41
CA GLU A 12 -1.54 -0.31 -8.98
C GLU A 12 -3.00 -0.73 -9.12
N LEU A 13 -3.26 -1.97 -9.57
CA LEU A 13 -4.62 -2.50 -9.67
C LEU A 13 -5.27 -2.56 -8.28
N GLU A 14 -4.58 -3.14 -7.29
CA GLU A 14 -5.05 -3.19 -5.90
C GLU A 14 -5.37 -1.81 -5.37
N ARG A 15 -4.41 -0.89 -5.45
CA ARG A 15 -4.55 0.46 -4.91
C ARG A 15 -5.82 1.11 -5.42
N LEU A 16 -6.11 0.98 -6.71
CA LEU A 16 -7.32 1.53 -7.34
C LEU A 16 -8.59 0.82 -6.87
N VAL A 17 -8.55 -0.50 -6.68
CA VAL A 17 -9.68 -1.27 -6.13
C VAL A 17 -10.01 -0.83 -4.70
N VAL A 18 -9.01 -0.81 -3.82
CA VAL A 18 -9.15 -0.39 -2.41
C VAL A 18 -9.66 1.05 -2.32
N GLN A 19 -9.07 1.94 -3.12
CA GLN A 19 -9.52 3.31 -3.26
C GLN A 19 -11.01 3.38 -3.64
N ARG A 20 -11.47 2.60 -4.62
CA ARG A 20 -12.88 2.61 -5.05
C ARG A 20 -13.82 2.15 -3.95
N LEU A 21 -13.41 1.18 -3.14
CA LEU A 21 -14.19 0.72 -2.01
C LEU A 21 -14.37 1.82 -0.97
N PHE A 22 -13.31 2.56 -0.64
CA PHE A 22 -13.44 3.72 0.24
C PHE A 22 -14.37 4.80 -0.31
N GLU A 23 -14.41 5.01 -1.62
CA GLU A 23 -15.39 5.92 -2.24
C GLU A 23 -16.83 5.42 -2.11
N LEU A 24 -17.06 4.11 -2.30
CA LEU A 24 -18.38 3.50 -2.12
C LEU A 24 -18.83 3.60 -0.66
N THR A 25 -17.95 3.30 0.30
CA THR A 25 -18.23 3.49 1.74
C THR A 25 -18.59 4.94 2.02
N LYS A 26 -17.81 5.89 1.48
CA LYS A 26 -18.12 7.33 1.63
C LYS A 26 -19.47 7.68 1.03
N MET A 27 -19.84 7.13 -0.12
CA MET A 27 -21.14 7.38 -0.75
C MET A 27 -22.33 6.96 0.13
N GLY A 28 -22.16 5.89 0.92
CA GLY A 28 -23.17 5.37 1.84
C GLY A 28 -23.32 6.13 3.17
N MET A 29 -22.43 7.08 3.49
CA MET A 29 -22.50 7.80 4.77
C MET A 29 -23.63 8.85 4.79
N SER A 30 -24.38 8.88 5.89
CA SER A 30 -25.36 9.92 6.18
C SER A 30 -24.67 11.27 6.46
N GLY A 31 -25.36 12.39 6.20
CA GLY A 31 -24.84 13.74 6.49
C GLY A 31 -23.94 14.36 5.41
N ILE A 32 -23.76 13.69 4.26
CA ILE A 32 -23.01 14.25 3.12
C ILE A 32 -23.90 15.17 2.29
N GLY A 33 -23.48 16.42 2.12
CA GLY A 33 -24.15 17.40 1.26
C GLY A 33 -24.10 17.01 -0.23
N TYR A 34 -25.10 17.47 -0.99
CA TYR A 34 -25.29 17.14 -2.41
C TYR A 34 -24.03 17.33 -3.27
N LYS A 35 -23.34 18.47 -3.14
CA LYS A 35 -22.09 18.76 -3.88
C LYS A 35 -20.99 17.74 -3.64
N LEU A 36 -20.87 17.21 -2.41
CA LEU A 36 -19.87 16.20 -2.07
C LEU A 36 -20.28 14.83 -2.65
N ARG A 37 -21.57 14.47 -2.62
CA ARG A 37 -22.06 13.26 -3.32
C ARG A 37 -21.79 13.31 -4.83
N GLU A 38 -21.99 14.46 -5.46
CA GLU A 38 -21.69 14.65 -6.89
C GLU A 38 -20.21 14.41 -7.20
N LYS A 39 -19.31 14.95 -6.35
CA LYS A 39 -17.86 14.71 -6.48
C LYS A 39 -17.51 13.24 -6.29
N ILE A 40 -18.08 12.55 -5.30
CA ILE A 40 -17.88 11.12 -5.09
C ILE A 40 -18.36 10.32 -6.31
N GLY A 41 -19.53 10.67 -6.87
CA GLY A 41 -20.05 10.02 -8.09
C GLY A 41 -19.13 10.20 -9.31
N LYS A 42 -18.58 11.40 -9.51
CA LYS A 42 -17.59 11.65 -10.57
C LYS A 42 -16.30 10.84 -10.34
N ALA A 43 -15.83 10.79 -9.10
CA ALA A 43 -14.64 10.06 -8.73
C ALA A 43 -14.82 8.53 -8.94
N LEU A 44 -15.98 7.97 -8.57
CA LEU A 44 -16.32 6.57 -8.82
C LEU A 44 -16.29 6.20 -10.32
N LYS A 45 -16.82 7.08 -11.19
CA LYS A 45 -16.78 6.88 -12.65
C LYS A 45 -15.33 6.91 -13.17
N ALA A 46 -14.57 7.92 -12.77
CA ALA A 46 -13.16 8.04 -13.17
C ALA A 46 -12.33 6.84 -12.69
N ARG A 47 -12.58 6.38 -11.46
CA ARG A 47 -11.88 5.24 -10.87
C ARG A 47 -12.25 3.92 -11.55
N ALA A 48 -13.50 3.74 -11.98
CA ALA A 48 -13.89 2.58 -12.77
C ALA A 48 -13.09 2.47 -14.08
N GLU A 49 -12.90 3.57 -14.79
CA GLU A 49 -12.08 3.60 -16.02
C GLU A 49 -10.59 3.37 -15.72
N ALA A 50 -10.07 3.93 -14.62
CA ALA A 50 -8.70 3.69 -14.19
C ALA A 50 -8.45 2.20 -13.88
N ILE A 51 -9.38 1.53 -13.19
CA ILE A 51 -9.28 0.09 -12.89
C ILE A 51 -9.30 -0.72 -14.18
N LYS A 52 -10.16 -0.40 -15.17
CA LYS A 52 -10.16 -1.10 -16.47
C LYS A 52 -8.80 -0.99 -17.17
N LYS A 53 -8.18 0.19 -17.13
CA LYS A 53 -6.86 0.41 -17.71
C LYS A 53 -5.78 -0.37 -16.96
N ALA A 54 -5.79 -0.33 -15.63
CA ALA A 54 -4.86 -1.09 -14.79
C ALA A 54 -4.99 -2.60 -14.99
N LEU A 55 -6.21 -3.11 -15.12
CA LEU A 55 -6.52 -4.51 -15.43
C LEU A 55 -5.90 -4.94 -16.77
N LYS A 56 -6.04 -4.11 -17.80
CA LYS A 56 -5.41 -4.36 -19.11
C LYS A 56 -3.88 -4.42 -18.99
N CYS A 57 -3.28 -3.48 -18.25
CA CYS A 57 -1.84 -3.50 -18.00
C CYS A 57 -1.42 -4.77 -17.25
N TYR A 58 -2.14 -5.15 -16.21
CA TYR A 58 -1.90 -6.39 -15.45
C TYR A 58 -1.94 -7.61 -16.38
N ASN A 59 -3.00 -7.81 -17.16
CA ASN A 59 -3.12 -8.97 -18.06
C ASN A 59 -1.98 -9.02 -19.10
N GLN A 60 -1.58 -7.87 -19.65
CA GLN A 60 -0.43 -7.80 -20.56
C GLN A 60 0.88 -8.24 -19.89
N ARG A 61 1.13 -7.80 -18.66
CA ARG A 61 2.33 -8.16 -17.90
C ARG A 61 2.28 -9.62 -17.43
N ALA A 62 1.12 -10.09 -16.99
CA ALA A 62 0.86 -11.47 -16.57
C ALA A 62 1.15 -12.48 -17.70
N ALA A 63 0.70 -12.18 -18.93
CA ALA A 63 0.94 -13.02 -20.11
C ALA A 63 2.41 -13.04 -20.55
N SER A 64 3.18 -12.02 -20.18
CA SER A 64 4.58 -11.87 -20.57
C SER A 64 5.57 -12.52 -19.59
N LEU A 65 5.10 -13.06 -18.47
CA LEU A 65 5.92 -13.77 -17.51
C LEU A 65 6.15 -15.23 -17.94
N THR A 66 7.22 -15.83 -17.44
CA THR A 66 7.54 -17.25 -17.63
C THR A 66 7.65 -17.92 -16.25
N PRO A 67 6.68 -18.75 -15.83
CA PRO A 67 5.44 -19.12 -16.51
C PRO A 67 4.40 -17.97 -16.54
N PRO A 68 3.47 -17.98 -17.52
CA PRO A 68 2.40 -16.99 -17.60
C PRO A 68 1.46 -17.11 -16.40
N ARG A 69 1.02 -15.97 -15.88
CA ARG A 69 0.05 -15.89 -14.78
C ARG A 69 -1.39 -15.85 -15.31
N ALA A 70 -2.35 -16.23 -14.49
CA ALA A 70 -3.77 -16.20 -14.86
C ALA A 70 -4.23 -14.78 -15.19
N GLU A 71 -4.98 -14.67 -16.30
CA GLU A 71 -5.66 -13.43 -16.67
C GLU A 71 -6.85 -13.18 -15.75
N LEU A 72 -7.15 -11.91 -15.51
CA LEU A 72 -8.29 -11.48 -14.72
C LEU A 72 -9.34 -10.84 -15.60
N LEU A 73 -10.59 -11.25 -15.39
CA LEU A 73 -11.75 -10.63 -16.01
C LEU A 73 -12.30 -9.50 -15.14
N TRP A 74 -12.96 -8.52 -15.77
CA TRP A 74 -13.60 -7.43 -15.04
C TRP A 74 -14.64 -7.94 -14.02
N ASP A 75 -15.40 -8.96 -14.38
CA ASP A 75 -16.41 -9.55 -13.50
C ASP A 75 -15.79 -10.21 -12.26
N GLU A 76 -14.59 -10.77 -12.40
CA GLU A 76 -13.84 -11.31 -11.26
C GLU A 76 -13.38 -10.17 -10.34
N VAL A 77 -12.83 -9.09 -10.91
CA VAL A 77 -12.45 -7.90 -10.14
C VAL A 77 -13.64 -7.31 -9.38
N VAL A 78 -14.83 -7.28 -10.00
CA VAL A 78 -16.06 -6.80 -9.33
C VAL A 78 -16.51 -7.76 -8.23
N LYS A 79 -16.43 -9.09 -8.44
CA LYS A 79 -16.73 -10.06 -7.38
C LYS A 79 -15.78 -9.90 -6.18
N MET A 80 -14.49 -9.77 -6.45
CA MET A 80 -13.47 -9.57 -5.42
C MET A 80 -13.60 -8.19 -4.72
N MET A 81 -14.18 -7.19 -5.37
CA MET A 81 -14.52 -5.91 -4.72
C MET A 81 -15.60 -6.07 -3.63
N VAL A 82 -16.57 -6.97 -3.83
CA VAL A 82 -17.64 -7.20 -2.85
C VAL A 82 -17.09 -7.85 -1.58
N SER A 83 -16.06 -8.68 -1.71
CA SER A 83 -15.39 -9.38 -0.61
C SER A 83 -13.90 -9.04 -0.61
N LEU A 84 -13.51 -8.00 0.13
CA LEU A 84 -12.10 -7.61 0.30
C LEU A 84 -11.20 -8.78 0.72
N ALA A 85 -11.75 -9.73 1.50
CA ALA A 85 -11.04 -10.92 1.95
C ALA A 85 -10.71 -11.90 0.80
N GLU A 86 -11.45 -11.83 -0.31
CA GLU A 86 -11.23 -12.65 -1.50
C GLU A 86 -10.34 -11.99 -2.54
N PHE A 87 -9.91 -10.74 -2.34
CA PHE A 87 -8.93 -10.07 -3.19
C PHE A 87 -7.53 -10.66 -2.94
N ASN A 88 -7.33 -11.94 -3.25
CA ASN A 88 -6.13 -12.71 -2.98
C ASN A 88 -4.99 -12.50 -4.00
N LEU A 89 -5.17 -11.62 -5.00
CA LEU A 89 -4.08 -11.20 -5.90
C LEU A 89 -2.84 -10.72 -5.14
N LEU A 90 -3.06 -10.22 -3.94
CA LEU A 90 -2.07 -9.64 -3.03
C LEU A 90 -1.07 -10.65 -2.49
N ARG A 91 -1.46 -11.93 -2.41
CA ARG A 91 -0.58 -12.98 -1.91
C ARG A 91 0.46 -13.41 -2.92
N ASP A 92 0.16 -13.33 -4.21
CA ASP A 92 1.06 -13.76 -5.28
C ASP A 92 2.11 -12.69 -5.63
N GLY A 93 1.83 -11.42 -5.29
CA GLY A 93 2.67 -10.27 -5.61
C GLY A 93 3.61 -9.83 -4.47
N HIS A 94 3.20 -9.97 -3.22
CA HIS A 94 4.05 -9.56 -2.11
C HIS A 94 5.19 -10.55 -1.91
N ARG A 95 6.42 -10.05 -1.89
CA ARG A 95 7.49 -10.69 -1.13
C ARG A 95 6.94 -10.85 0.28
N ASP A 96 6.69 -12.08 0.72
CA ASP A 96 6.08 -12.33 2.02
C ASP A 96 7.02 -11.71 3.06
N ILE A 97 6.59 -10.58 3.64
CA ILE A 97 7.38 -9.83 4.61
C ILE A 97 7.74 -10.69 5.81
N ARG A 98 7.00 -11.78 6.06
CA ARG A 98 7.31 -12.75 7.11
C ARG A 98 8.56 -13.57 6.82
N LEU A 99 8.94 -13.69 5.55
CA LEU A 99 10.17 -14.34 5.11
C LEU A 99 11.38 -13.41 5.14
N GLU A 100 11.16 -12.10 5.30
CA GLU A 100 12.26 -11.15 5.34
C GLU A 100 13.07 -11.29 6.64
N PRO A 101 14.40 -11.11 6.61
CA PRO A 101 15.24 -11.31 7.79
C PRO A 101 14.84 -10.46 8.99
N TRP A 102 14.37 -9.22 8.78
CA TRP A 102 13.92 -8.31 9.85
C TRP A 102 12.56 -8.70 10.47
N ALA A 103 11.83 -9.63 9.85
CA ALA A 103 10.60 -10.17 10.41
C ALA A 103 10.85 -11.24 11.47
N ASP A 104 12.02 -11.91 11.44
CA ASP A 104 12.46 -12.77 12.54
C ASP A 104 12.63 -11.94 13.81
N ARG A 105 12.04 -12.44 14.89
CA ARG A 105 12.08 -11.82 16.21
C ARG A 105 13.50 -11.59 16.68
N LYS A 106 14.41 -12.55 16.48
CA LYS A 106 15.80 -12.43 16.95
C LYS A 106 16.53 -11.29 16.24
N ASN A 107 16.36 -11.20 14.93
CA ASN A 107 16.96 -10.15 14.12
C ASN A 107 16.37 -8.78 14.46
N ARG A 108 15.06 -8.72 14.74
CA ARG A 108 14.39 -7.49 15.17
C ARG A 108 14.89 -7.01 16.53
N GLU A 109 15.04 -7.92 17.49
CA GLU A 109 15.59 -7.59 18.82
C GLU A 109 17.02 -7.06 18.69
N ALA A 110 17.89 -7.73 17.92
CA ALA A 110 19.24 -7.27 17.66
C ALA A 110 19.27 -5.88 16.96
N MET A 111 18.43 -5.71 15.94
CA MET A 111 18.31 -4.45 15.22
C MET A 111 17.84 -3.30 16.13
N ASN A 112 16.85 -3.54 16.98
CA ASN A 112 16.37 -2.55 17.95
C ASN A 112 17.50 -2.15 18.91
N THR A 113 18.21 -3.11 19.50
CA THR A 113 19.33 -2.80 20.40
C THR A 113 20.44 -2.01 19.71
N PHE A 114 20.75 -2.32 18.45
CA PHE A 114 21.73 -1.58 17.66
C PHE A 114 21.30 -0.13 17.43
N PHE A 115 20.04 0.09 17.03
CA PHE A 115 19.53 1.45 16.81
C PHE A 115 19.33 2.22 18.12
N GLU A 116 18.96 1.57 19.21
CA GLU A 116 18.91 2.20 20.55
C GLU A 116 20.30 2.72 20.96
N ILE A 117 21.36 1.93 20.76
CA ILE A 117 22.73 2.37 21.04
C ILE A 117 23.12 3.56 20.15
N LYS A 118 22.87 3.45 18.84
CA LYS A 118 23.18 4.52 17.90
C LYS A 118 22.45 5.81 18.23
N CYS A 119 21.15 5.73 18.53
CA CYS A 119 20.36 6.88 18.94
C CYS A 119 20.82 7.44 20.28
N ALA A 120 21.28 6.61 21.23
CA ALA A 120 21.83 7.10 22.49
C ALA A 120 23.14 7.89 22.30
N GLU A 121 24.01 7.46 21.38
CA GLU A 121 25.22 8.21 21.02
C GLU A 121 24.88 9.57 20.41
N GLU A 122 23.95 9.60 19.45
CA GLU A 122 23.46 10.83 18.82
C GLU A 122 22.77 11.77 19.86
N GLU A 123 22.03 11.18 20.80
CA GLU A 123 21.36 11.91 21.88
C GLU A 123 22.37 12.58 22.83
N ILE A 124 23.47 11.89 23.17
CA ILE A 124 24.55 12.45 23.99
C ILE A 124 25.18 13.65 23.30
N GLU A 125 25.48 13.55 22.00
CA GLU A 125 26.01 14.66 21.22
C GLU A 125 25.06 15.86 21.21
N ARG A 126 23.75 15.61 21.03
CA ARG A 126 22.73 16.66 21.06
C ARG A 126 22.62 17.32 22.44
N LEU A 127 22.55 16.53 23.51
CA LEU A 127 22.45 17.01 24.88
C LEU A 127 23.67 17.83 25.31
N ASN A 128 24.87 17.48 24.83
CA ASN A 128 26.09 18.26 25.08
C ASN A 128 26.00 19.69 24.54
N VAL A 129 25.17 19.93 23.52
CA VAL A 129 24.91 21.27 22.96
C VAL A 129 23.71 21.94 23.64
N GLU A 130 22.62 21.20 23.85
CA GLU A 130 21.37 21.74 24.39
C GLU A 130 21.48 22.13 25.87
N ILE A 131 22.16 21.33 26.70
CA ILE A 131 22.26 21.58 28.15
C ILE A 131 22.94 22.94 28.44
N PRO A 132 24.11 23.27 27.88
CA PRO A 132 24.72 24.59 28.06
C PRO A 132 23.87 25.73 27.53
N GLN A 133 23.16 25.54 26.40
CA GLN A 133 22.27 26.56 25.85
C GLN A 133 21.12 26.86 26.80
N LEU A 134 20.45 25.83 27.32
CA LEU A 134 19.36 25.98 28.29
C LEU A 134 19.83 26.66 29.57
N LEU A 135 21.00 26.28 30.10
CA LEU A 135 21.59 26.91 31.27
C LEU A 135 21.99 28.37 31.03
N SER A 136 22.40 28.73 29.81
CA SER A 136 22.76 30.11 29.45
C SER A 136 21.54 31.01 29.23
N TYR A 137 20.39 30.42 28.88
CA TYR A 137 19.12 31.13 28.69
C TYR A 137 18.33 31.34 29.98
N MET A 138 18.66 30.60 31.05
CA MET A 138 18.11 30.78 32.40
C MET A 138 18.81 31.93 33.14
#